data_AF-D1P0U4-F1
#
_entry.id   AF-D1P0U4-F1
#
_cell.length_a   1.000
_cell.length_b   1.000
_cell.length_c   1.000
_cell.angle_alpha   90.00
_cell.angle_beta   90.00
_cell.angle_gamma   90.00
#
_symmetry.space_group_name_H-M   'P 1'
#
loop_
_entity.id
_entity.type
_entity.pdbx_description
1 polymer ?
#
loop_
_entity_poly.entity_id
_entity_poly.type
_entity_poly.pdbx_seq_one_letter_code
_entity_poly.pdbx_strand_id
1 'polypeptide(L)' 'MDFSVIEDNWQYLLFGAYPDGPLEGAALTLIMSLVAGAASVVLGTLGGIALAMLRGFWVNLFAAV' A
#
# COMPACT_ATOMS: atom_id res chain seq x y z
N MET A 1 26.98 15.50 -12.45
CA MET A 1 26.71 14.20 -11.82
C MET A 1 26.71 13.18 -12.94
N ASP A 2 27.49 12.12 -12.81
CA ASP A 2 27.59 11.09 -13.86
C ASP A 2 26.44 10.08 -13.66
N PHE A 3 25.46 10.13 -14.56
CA PHE A 3 24.30 9.24 -14.51
C PHE A 3 24.63 7.82 -14.98
N SER A 4 25.84 7.59 -15.53
CA SER A 4 26.29 6.25 -15.96
C SER A 4 26.27 5.24 -14.81
N VAL A 5 26.56 5.67 -13.57
CA VAL A 5 26.55 4.77 -12.40
C VAL A 5 25.19 4.12 -12.17
N ILE A 6 24.09 4.84 -12.44
CA ILE A 6 22.74 4.31 -12.30
C ILE A 6 22.45 3.32 -13.43
N GLU A 7 22.85 3.66 -14.66
CA GLU A 7 22.63 2.82 -15.84
C GLU A 7 23.48 1.54 -15.81
N ASP A 8 24.67 1.59 -15.20
CA ASP A 8 25.55 0.43 -15.02
C ASP A 8 25.11 -0.48 -13.87
N ASN A 9 24.40 0.06 -12.87
CA ASN A 9 24.04 -0.68 -11.63
C ASN A 9 22.51 -0.78 -11.40
N TRP A 10 21.69 -0.47 -12.40
CA TRP A 10 20.23 -0.41 -12.25
C TRP A 10 19.63 -1.72 -11.72
N GLN A 11 20.15 -2.87 -12.15
CA GLN A 11 19.66 -4.17 -11.68
C GLN A 11 19.89 -4.37 -10.18
N TYR A 12 21.07 -3.99 -9.70
CA TYR A 12 21.39 -4.04 -8.27
C TYR A 12 20.50 -3.08 -7.46
N LEU A 13 20.20 -1.89 -8.01
CA LEU A 13 19.30 -0.93 -7.36
C LEU A 13 17.84 -1.43 -7.31
N LEU A 14 17.41 -2.17 -8.33
CA LEU A 14 16.04 -2.70 -8.39
C LEU A 14 15.84 -3.98 -7.60
N PHE A 15 16.80 -4.91 -7.66
CA PHE A 15 16.64 -6.28 -7.14
C PHE A 15 17.60 -6.63 -6.00
N GLY A 16 18.59 -5.77 -5.70
CA GLY A 16 19.63 -6.05 -4.71
C GLY A 16 20.62 -7.12 -5.17
N ALA A 17 21.10 -7.94 -4.23
CA ALA A 17 22.03 -9.05 -4.49
C ALA A 17 21.36 -10.29 -5.10
N TYR A 18 20.21 -10.15 -5.77
CA TYR A 18 19.49 -11.27 -6.40
C TYR A 18 20.20 -11.72 -7.69
N PRO A 19 20.32 -13.04 -7.97
CA PRO A 19 19.64 -14.17 -7.32
C PRO A 19 20.37 -14.82 -6.15
N ASP A 20 21.62 -14.43 -5.88
CA ASP A 20 22.46 -15.06 -4.86
C ASP A 20 22.07 -14.67 -3.41
N GLY A 21 21.33 -13.56 -3.26
CA GLY A 21 20.80 -13.03 -1.99
C GLY A 21 19.29 -12.73 -2.02
N PRO A 22 18.72 -12.30 -0.88
CA PRO A 22 17.29 -11.96 -0.78
C PRO A 22 16.93 -10.77 -1.69
N LEU A 23 15.65 -10.68 -2.07
CA LEU A 23 15.13 -9.60 -2.90
C LEU A 23 15.13 -8.29 -2.11
N GLU A 24 15.89 -7.30 -2.57
CA GLU A 24 15.99 -5.99 -1.91
C GLU A 24 15.65 -4.84 -2.87
N GLY A 25 15.90 -3.60 -2.43
CA GLY A 25 15.78 -2.41 -3.26
C GLY A 25 14.35 -2.05 -3.63
N ALA A 26 14.18 -1.52 -4.85
CA ALA A 26 12.90 -1.00 -5.33
C ALA A 26 11.84 -2.11 -5.51
N ALA A 27 12.24 -3.33 -5.85
CA ALA A 27 11.32 -4.45 -6.02
C ALA A 27 10.59 -4.78 -4.72
N LEU A 28 11.31 -4.89 -3.60
CA LEU A 28 10.71 -5.15 -2.29
C LEU A 28 9.76 -4.01 -1.88
N THR A 29 10.14 -2.76 -2.17
CA THR A 29 9.32 -1.58 -1.89
C THR A 29 8.01 -1.59 -2.67
N LEU A 30 8.06 -1.96 -3.96
CA LEU A 30 6.87 -2.11 -4.80
C LEU A 30 5.92 -3.18 -4.27
N ILE A 31 6.48 -4.34 -3.89
CA ILE A 31 5.69 -5.44 -3.31
C ILE A 31 4.98 -4.97 -2.03
N MET A 32 5.72 -4.34 -1.12
CA MET A 32 5.17 -3.82 0.13
C MET A 32 4.09 -2.77 -0.13
N SER A 33 4.32 -1.85 -1.07
CA SER A 33 3.34 -0.80 -1.42
C SER A 33 2.05 -1.40 -1.98
N LEU A 34 2.16 -2.47 -2.78
CA LEU A 34 1.01 -3.14 -3.38
C LEU A 34 0.20 -3.89 -2.31
N VAL A 35 0.87 -4.60 -1.40
CA VAL A 35 0.24 -5.28 -0.26
C VAL A 35 -0.43 -4.26 0.67
N ALA A 36 0.28 -3.18 1.02
CA ALA A 36 -0.26 -2.12 1.87
C ALA A 36 -1.46 -1.42 1.22
N GLY A 37 -1.38 -1.14 -0.09
CA GLY A 37 -2.48 -0.57 -0.86
C GLY A 37 -3.71 -1.48 -0.87
N ALA A 38 -3.53 -2.77 -1.13
CA ALA A 38 -4.62 -3.75 -1.09
C ALA A 38 -5.27 -3.82 0.30
N ALA A 39 -4.45 -3.88 1.36
CA ALA A 39 -4.93 -3.87 2.74
C ALA A 39 -5.71 -2.58 3.07
N SER A 40 -5.21 -1.42 2.62
CA SER A 40 -5.86 -0.13 2.82
C SER A 40 -7.22 -0.06 2.15
N VAL A 41 -7.36 -0.57 0.91
CA VAL A 41 -8.65 -0.64 0.23
C VAL A 41 -9.65 -1.49 1.01
N VAL A 42 -9.23 -2.68 1.46
CA VAL A 42 -10.10 -3.60 2.21
C VAL A 42 -10.51 -2.99 3.56
N LEU A 43 -9.55 -2.53 4.35
CA LEU A 43 -9.82 -2.00 5.68
C LEU A 43 -10.56 -0.66 5.63
N GLY A 44 -10.19 0.22 4.68
CA GLY A 44 -10.82 1.51 4.48
C GLY A 44 -12.28 1.39 4.01
N THR A 45 -12.57 0.45 3.11
CA THR A 45 -13.95 0.20 2.66
C THR A 45 -14.80 -0.39 3.77
N LEU A 46 -14.32 -1.43 4.46
CA LEU A 46 -15.04 -2.03 5.59
C LEU A 46 -15.28 -1.04 6.72
N GLY A 47 -14.25 -0.28 7.11
CA GLY A 47 -14.36 0.77 8.12
C GLY A 47 -15.31 1.89 7.69
N GLY A 48 -15.27 2.30 6.42
CA GLY A 48 -16.18 3.30 5.86
C GLY A 48 -17.64 2.85 5.89
N ILE A 49 -17.92 1.60 5.52
CA ILE A 49 -19.26 1.00 5.60
C ILE A 49 -19.74 0.96 7.05
N ALA A 50 -18.92 0.44 7.96
CA ALA A 50 -19.26 0.38 9.37
C ALA A 50 -19.59 1.78 9.94
N LEU A 51 -18.79 2.79 9.60
CA LEU A 51 -19.02 4.17 10.02
C LEU A 51 -20.31 4.76 9.43
N ALA A 52 -20.62 4.47 8.17
CA ALA A 52 -21.87 4.89 7.54
C ALA A 52 -23.10 4.28 8.22
N MET A 53 -23.05 3.00 8.60
CA MET A 53 -24.11 2.34 9.36
C MET A 53 -24.31 2.98 10.74
N LEU A 54 -23.23 3.35 11.44
CA LEU A 54 -23.31 4.07 12.71
C LEU A 54 -23.90 5.48 12.55
N ARG A 55 -23.59 6.24 11.48
CA ARG A 55 -24.24 7.54 11.23
C ARG A 55 -25.71 7.38 10.86
N GLY A 56 -26.05 6.34 10.08
CA GLY A 56 -27.44 5.99 9.78
C GLY A 56 -28.26 5.72 11.04
N PHE A 57 -27.66 5.11 12.07
CA PHE A 57 -28.30 4.92 13.38
C PHE A 57 -28.70 6.25 14.04
N TRP A 58 -27.82 7.26 14.06
CA TRP A 58 -28.16 8.57 14.63
C TRP A 58 -29.28 9.27 13.85
N VAL A 59 -29.25 9.21 12.52
CA VAL A 59 -30.32 9.79 11.68
C VAL A 59 -31.66 9.08 11.92
N ASN A 60 -31.66 7.74 12.02
CA ASN A 60 -32.86 6.98 12.36
C ASN A 60 -33.36 7.29 13.79
N LEU A 61 -32.46 7.52 14.73
CA LEU A 61 -32.82 7.87 16.11
C LEU A 61 -33.49 9.25 16.20
N PHE A 62 -32.99 10.24 15.44
CA PHE A 62 -33.63 11.57 15.37
C PHE A 62 -34.92 11.57 14.56
N ALA A 63 -35.07 10.69 13.56
CA ALA A 63 -36.32 10.56 12.79
C ALA A 63 -37.43 9.83 13.57
N ALA A 64 -37.09 9.09 14.62
CA ALA A 64 -38.03 8.36 15.47
C ALA A 64 -38.53 9.18 16.68
N VAL A 65 -38.07 10.42 16.87
CA VAL A 65 -38.46 11.37 17.94
C VAL A 65 -39.35 12.48 17.39
#